data_AF-A0A971YH43-F1
#
_entry.id   AF-A0A971YH43-F1
#
_cell.length_a   1.000
_cell.length_b   1.000
_cell.length_c   1.000
_cell.angle_alpha   90.00
_cell.angle_beta   90.00
_cell.angle_gamma   90.00
#
_symmetry.space_group_name_H-M   'P 1'
#
loop_
_entity.id
_entity.type
_entity.pdbx_description
1 polymer ?
#
loop_
_entity_poly.entity_id
_entity_poly.type
_entity_poly.pdbx_seq_one_letter_code
_entity_poly.pdbx_strand_id
1 'polypeptide(L)'
;MRAVKGLAAVAVSTLLFVHSLIPAFASGNDYVIYTVVSGDSLWKISNKYGVSIQEITELNSLTGTIILVGQKLKIPVSTPQSNSIVYTVKSGDTLWKIASAYNTSIQAIVDANKIDPNQYLMIGQKLYIPAVENNTQPYVTYVEHVVQKGDNVWDLSIKYGIPQNEILEANNLTVQSVLYIGQKLKIPVHHVPVTSTPGPQYGEYLDWWTQAQYLFPIGAKAKVTDFATGRSYNVIRSFGAFHADCEPLTARDASIMYEIWGNEWSWQARASIVEVNGRKIAASVSNMPHDIENIKDNQFNGHFDVHFLNSTRHKDNQVSQEHQTQIKIAAGRK
;
A
#
# COMPACT_ATOMS: atom_id res chain seq x y z
N MET A 1 -53.19 -46.38 14.24
CA MET A 1 -52.51 -46.00 15.50
C MET A 1 -51.04 -45.70 15.19
N ARG A 2 -50.57 -44.51 15.60
CA ARG A 2 -49.23 -44.11 16.11
C ARG A 2 -47.95 -44.65 15.40
N ALA A 3 -47.18 -43.78 14.73
CA ALA A 3 -46.10 -42.89 15.24
C ALA A 3 -44.70 -43.57 15.17
N VAL A 4 -43.84 -43.26 14.17
CA VAL A 4 -42.71 -42.27 14.10
C VAL A 4 -41.56 -42.50 15.10
N LYS A 5 -40.31 -42.54 14.58
CA LYS A 5 -39.00 -41.95 15.05
C LYS A 5 -37.82 -42.86 14.68
N GLY A 6 -36.64 -42.41 14.23
CA GLY A 6 -36.11 -41.06 14.06
C GLY A 6 -34.80 -41.07 13.23
N LEU A 7 -34.62 -39.99 12.46
CA LEU A 7 -33.37 -39.63 11.77
C LEU A 7 -32.42 -38.95 12.78
N ALA A 8 -31.15 -39.32 12.77
CA ALA A 8 -30.10 -38.58 13.48
C ALA A 8 -29.77 -37.30 12.72
N ALA A 9 -29.97 -36.15 13.37
CA ALA A 9 -29.63 -34.83 12.85
C ALA A 9 -28.14 -34.52 13.09
N VAL A 10 -27.44 -34.12 12.03
CA VAL A 10 -26.16 -33.41 12.11
C VAL A 10 -26.47 -31.97 12.52
N ALA A 11 -25.87 -31.53 13.63
CA ALA A 11 -26.02 -30.16 14.12
C ALA A 11 -25.35 -29.18 13.15
N VAL A 12 -26.14 -28.51 12.31
CA VAL A 12 -25.73 -27.27 11.64
C VAL A 12 -25.84 -26.16 12.69
N SER A 13 -24.70 -25.65 13.13
CA SER A 13 -24.62 -24.43 13.94
C SER A 13 -25.16 -23.26 13.13
N THR A 14 -26.46 -23.01 13.26
CA THR A 14 -27.12 -21.82 12.73
C THR A 14 -26.69 -20.64 13.58
N LEU A 15 -25.79 -19.83 13.03
CA LEU A 15 -25.47 -18.52 13.58
C LEU A 15 -26.75 -17.66 13.44
N LEU A 16 -27.46 -17.47 14.55
CA LEU A 16 -28.56 -16.52 14.64
C LEU A 16 -28.00 -15.12 14.36
N PHE A 17 -28.16 -14.65 13.12
CA PHE A 17 -28.11 -13.23 12.84
C PHE A 17 -29.34 -12.60 13.50
N VAL A 18 -29.13 -12.09 14.71
CA VAL A 18 -30.04 -11.13 15.32
C VAL A 18 -30.11 -9.96 14.33
N HIS A 19 -31.20 -9.88 13.59
CA HIS A 19 -31.56 -8.67 12.87
C HIS A 19 -31.91 -7.64 13.95
N SER A 20 -30.88 -6.98 14.47
CA SER A 20 -31.06 -5.71 15.13
C SER A 20 -31.71 -4.81 14.08
N LEU A 21 -32.95 -4.39 14.35
CA LEU A 21 -33.62 -3.31 13.63
C LEU A 21 -32.73 -2.08 13.80
N ILE A 22 -31.80 -1.88 12.86
CA ILE A 22 -31.07 -0.62 12.76
C ILE A 22 -32.09 0.37 12.21
N PRO A 23 -32.50 1.40 12.96
CA PRO A 23 -33.32 2.45 12.39
C PRO A 23 -32.51 3.09 11.26
N ALA A 24 -33.12 3.16 10.07
CA ALA A 24 -32.57 3.90 8.96
C ALA A 24 -32.51 5.37 9.36
N PHE A 25 -31.33 5.86 9.73
CA PHE A 25 -31.12 7.28 9.98
C PHE A 25 -31.08 8.00 8.63
N ALA A 26 -32.03 8.92 8.47
CA ALA A 26 -32.12 9.79 7.32
C ALA A 26 -30.93 10.77 7.27
N SER A 27 -30.47 11.04 6.06
CA SER A 27 -29.49 12.06 5.67
C SER A 27 -29.81 13.44 6.29
N GLY A 28 -29.23 13.73 7.45
CA GLY A 28 -29.13 15.07 8.05
C GLY A 28 -27.69 15.30 8.51
N ASN A 29 -27.14 16.48 8.25
CA ASN A 29 -25.78 16.85 8.68
C ASN A 29 -25.72 16.94 10.22
N ASP A 30 -25.44 15.83 10.88
CA ASP A 30 -25.17 15.81 12.32
C ASP A 30 -23.86 16.52 12.62
N TYR A 31 -23.85 17.40 13.62
CA TYR A 31 -22.67 18.12 14.08
C TYR A 31 -22.64 18.19 15.60
N VAL A 32 -21.44 18.24 16.18
CA VAL A 32 -21.22 18.55 17.60
C VAL A 32 -20.76 19.99 17.75
N ILE A 33 -21.13 20.65 18.84
CA ILE A 33 -20.62 21.99 19.15
C ILE A 33 -19.33 21.85 19.96
N TYR A 34 -18.24 22.37 19.41
CA TYR A 34 -16.95 22.47 20.09
C TYR A 34 -16.67 23.92 20.48
N THR A 35 -16.24 24.16 21.72
CA THR A 35 -15.81 25.49 22.17
C THR A 35 -14.28 25.56 22.10
N VAL A 36 -13.77 26.47 21.29
CA VAL A 36 -12.33 26.66 21.06
C VAL A 36 -11.63 27.04 22.37
N VAL A 37 -10.57 26.31 22.72
CA VAL A 37 -9.75 26.56 23.92
C VAL A 37 -8.37 27.11 23.55
N SER A 38 -7.64 27.60 24.55
CA SER A 38 -6.28 28.11 24.34
C SER A 38 -5.38 27.05 23.70
N GLY A 39 -4.69 27.43 22.63
CA GLY A 39 -3.78 26.56 21.89
C GLY A 39 -4.43 25.73 20.77
N ASP A 40 -5.74 25.87 20.55
CA ASP A 40 -6.42 25.24 19.42
C ASP A 40 -6.06 25.87 18.07
N SER A 41 -6.14 25.04 17.04
CA SER A 41 -6.19 25.46 15.64
C SER A 41 -7.21 24.60 14.92
N LEU A 42 -7.74 25.06 13.78
CA LEU A 42 -8.63 24.23 12.96
C LEU A 42 -7.99 22.90 12.58
N TRP A 43 -6.66 22.86 12.43
CA TRP A 43 -5.92 21.63 12.20
C TRP A 43 -6.00 20.65 13.38
N LYS A 44 -5.76 21.11 14.62
CA LYS A 44 -5.84 20.23 15.81
C LYS A 44 -7.26 19.70 16.01
N ILE A 45 -8.26 20.54 15.77
CA ILE A 45 -9.67 20.18 15.88
C ILE A 45 -10.04 19.18 14.78
N SER A 46 -9.72 19.48 13.52
CA SER A 46 -9.89 18.57 12.37
C SER A 46 -9.31 17.18 12.65
N ASN A 47 -8.05 17.12 13.12
CA ASN A 47 -7.39 15.85 13.44
C ASN A 47 -8.05 15.09 14.58
N LYS A 48 -8.49 15.81 15.62
CA LYS A 48 -9.17 15.22 16.76
C LYS A 48 -10.49 14.56 16.36
N TYR A 49 -11.26 15.23 15.51
CA TYR A 49 -12.59 14.79 15.10
C TYR A 49 -12.61 13.95 13.82
N GLY A 50 -11.50 13.88 13.08
CA GLY A 50 -11.41 13.10 11.84
C GLY A 50 -12.20 13.71 10.68
N VAL A 51 -12.32 15.04 10.65
CA VAL A 51 -13.03 15.80 9.60
C VAL A 51 -12.09 16.76 8.90
N SER A 52 -12.39 17.18 7.68
CA SER A 52 -11.55 18.12 6.95
C SER A 52 -11.67 19.55 7.50
N ILE A 53 -10.60 20.36 7.37
CA ILE A 53 -10.66 21.78 7.72
C ILE A 53 -11.72 22.49 6.87
N GLN A 54 -11.84 22.11 5.59
CA GLN A 54 -12.82 22.66 4.67
C GLN A 54 -14.24 22.42 5.18
N GLU A 55 -14.57 21.21 5.60
CA GLU A 55 -15.89 20.89 6.17
C GLU A 55 -16.19 21.75 7.42
N ILE A 56 -15.20 21.96 8.30
CA ILE A 56 -15.36 22.85 9.46
C ILE A 56 -15.59 24.29 9.00
N THR A 57 -14.79 24.80 8.06
CA THR A 57 -14.93 26.20 7.60
C THR A 57 -16.24 26.44 6.89
N GLU A 58 -16.69 25.53 6.03
CA GLU A 58 -17.94 25.66 5.28
C GLU A 58 -19.15 25.62 6.22
N LEU A 59 -19.19 24.64 7.14
CA LEU A 59 -20.29 24.49 8.10
C LEU A 59 -20.42 25.69 9.06
N ASN A 60 -19.32 26.40 9.31
CA ASN A 60 -19.27 27.57 10.18
C ASN A 60 -19.18 28.90 9.42
N SER A 61 -19.25 28.88 8.08
CA SER A 61 -19.12 30.05 7.21
C SER A 61 -17.87 30.90 7.53
N LEU A 62 -16.75 30.25 7.84
CA LEU A 62 -15.48 30.93 8.12
C LEU A 62 -14.81 31.34 6.82
N THR A 63 -14.26 32.55 6.78
CA THR A 63 -13.52 33.10 5.63
C THR A 63 -12.03 32.77 5.66
N GLY A 64 -11.56 32.07 6.71
CA GLY A 64 -10.17 31.69 6.89
C GLY A 64 -9.99 30.72 8.05
N THR A 65 -8.74 30.49 8.45
CA THR A 65 -8.40 29.48 9.46
C THR A 65 -8.22 30.02 10.88
N ILE A 66 -8.37 31.34 11.06
CA ILE A 66 -8.26 32.00 12.37
C ILE A 66 -9.51 31.70 13.19
N ILE A 67 -9.32 31.20 14.41
CA ILE A 67 -10.35 30.91 15.39
C ILE A 67 -10.00 31.56 16.72
N LEU A 68 -11.00 32.00 17.48
CA LEU A 68 -10.82 32.70 18.75
C LEU A 68 -11.17 31.81 19.94
N VAL A 69 -10.43 31.93 21.04
CA VAL A 69 -10.76 31.24 22.29
C VAL A 69 -12.18 31.62 22.72
N GLY A 70 -13.00 30.62 23.06
CA GLY A 70 -14.42 30.77 23.37
C GLY A 70 -15.36 30.73 22.17
N GLN A 71 -14.84 30.75 20.93
CA GLN A 71 -15.64 30.58 19.72
C GLN A 71 -16.28 29.19 19.71
N LYS A 72 -17.58 29.14 19.40
CA LYS A 72 -18.29 27.87 19.21
C LYS A 72 -18.27 27.47 17.74
N LEU A 73 -17.72 26.31 17.45
CA LEU A 73 -17.66 25.72 16.12
C LEU A 73 -18.59 24.51 16.04
N LYS A 74 -19.38 24.45 14.99
CA LYS A 74 -20.08 23.24 14.56
C LYS A 74 -19.08 22.32 13.88
N ILE A 75 -18.79 21.18 14.49
CA ILE A 75 -17.89 20.18 13.93
C ILE A 75 -18.74 19.06 13.34
N PRO A 76 -18.66 18.79 12.02
CA PRO A 76 -19.41 17.71 11.41
C PRO A 76 -19.14 16.37 12.11
N VAL A 77 -20.14 15.52 12.19
CA VAL A 77 -19.97 14.12 12.60
C VAL A 77 -19.88 13.28 11.32
N SER A 78 -18.65 13.05 10.85
CA SER A 78 -18.43 12.17 9.71
C SER A 78 -18.53 10.71 10.17
N THR A 79 -19.66 10.07 9.90
CA THR A 79 -19.75 8.61 10.03
C THR A 79 -18.80 7.98 9.01
N PRO A 80 -17.94 7.02 9.39
CA PRO A 80 -17.12 6.30 8.42
C PRO A 80 -18.03 5.74 7.33
N GLN A 81 -17.81 6.17 6.09
CA GLN A 81 -18.53 5.61 4.96
C GLN A 81 -18.27 4.10 4.96
N SER A 82 -19.32 3.28 4.87
CA SER A 82 -19.32 1.83 5.17
C SER A 82 -18.27 0.99 4.39
N ASN A 83 -17.59 1.58 3.41
CA ASN A 83 -16.58 0.97 2.55
C ASN A 83 -15.24 1.75 2.50
N SER A 84 -14.95 2.59 3.50
CA SER A 84 -13.71 3.39 3.54
C SER A 84 -12.76 2.93 4.66
N ILE A 85 -11.47 2.82 4.36
CA ILE A 85 -10.42 2.60 5.36
C ILE A 85 -9.97 3.97 5.89
N VAL A 86 -9.80 4.11 7.21
CA VAL A 86 -9.20 5.34 7.78
C VAL A 86 -7.68 5.19 7.79
N TYR A 87 -7.00 5.93 6.92
CA TYR A 87 -5.54 6.01 6.85
C TYR A 87 -5.02 7.22 7.63
N THR A 88 -3.86 7.10 8.28
CA THR A 88 -3.18 8.22 8.94
C THR A 88 -1.92 8.57 8.15
N VAL A 89 -1.86 9.78 7.63
CA VAL A 89 -0.76 10.31 6.82
C VAL A 89 0.56 10.26 7.61
N LYS A 90 1.60 9.74 6.96
CA LYS A 90 2.98 9.61 7.45
C LYS A 90 3.91 10.56 6.71
N SER A 91 5.12 10.73 7.25
CA SER A 91 6.15 11.53 6.60
C SER A 91 6.49 10.99 5.21
N GLY A 92 6.47 11.85 4.19
CA GLY A 92 6.79 11.49 2.81
C GLY A 92 5.62 10.90 2.00
N ASP A 93 4.42 10.84 2.59
CA ASP A 93 3.21 10.45 1.87
C ASP A 93 2.77 11.52 0.86
N THR A 94 2.20 11.04 -0.24
CA THR A 94 1.47 11.86 -1.21
C THR A 94 0.13 11.19 -1.50
N LEU A 95 -0.87 11.94 -1.95
CA LEU A 95 -2.14 11.35 -2.39
C LEU A 95 -1.91 10.26 -3.45
N TRP A 96 -0.89 10.43 -4.29
CA TRP A 96 -0.47 9.43 -5.27
C TRP A 96 0.00 8.12 -4.62
N LYS A 97 0.94 8.18 -3.66
CA LYS A 97 1.42 6.99 -2.96
C LYS A 97 0.31 6.27 -2.21
N ILE A 98 -0.58 7.03 -1.57
CA ILE A 98 -1.72 6.48 -0.83
C ILE A 98 -2.73 5.85 -1.80
N ALA A 99 -3.11 6.55 -2.87
CA ALA A 99 -4.01 6.04 -3.90
C ALA A 99 -3.51 4.72 -4.48
N SER A 100 -2.22 4.67 -4.84
CA SER A 100 -1.56 3.45 -5.32
C SER A 100 -1.59 2.33 -4.27
N ALA A 101 -1.22 2.64 -3.02
CA ALA A 101 -1.18 1.65 -1.93
C ALA A 101 -2.55 1.01 -1.63
N TYR A 102 -3.61 1.80 -1.70
CA TYR A 102 -4.97 1.39 -1.34
C TYR A 102 -5.84 1.02 -2.54
N ASN A 103 -5.24 0.92 -3.74
CA ASN A 103 -5.96 0.60 -4.97
C ASN A 103 -7.17 1.50 -5.18
N THR A 104 -6.95 2.81 -5.12
CA THR A 104 -7.96 3.82 -5.35
C THR A 104 -7.41 4.94 -6.20
N SER A 105 -8.24 5.90 -6.59
CA SER A 105 -7.78 7.06 -7.34
C SER A 105 -7.51 8.23 -6.41
N ILE A 106 -6.59 9.11 -6.81
CA ILE A 106 -6.37 10.41 -6.12
C ILE A 106 -7.71 11.15 -6.03
N GLN A 107 -8.48 11.16 -7.12
CA GLN A 107 -9.77 11.82 -7.17
C GLN A 107 -10.77 11.20 -6.19
N ALA A 108 -10.82 9.87 -6.07
CA ALA A 108 -11.69 9.21 -5.10
C ALA A 108 -11.31 9.55 -3.66
N ILE A 109 -10.02 9.61 -3.32
CA ILE A 109 -9.56 10.08 -2.00
C ILE A 109 -9.97 11.53 -1.79
N VAL A 110 -9.74 12.40 -2.77
CA VAL A 110 -10.11 13.82 -2.73
C VAL A 110 -11.61 13.99 -2.50
N ASP A 111 -12.43 13.26 -3.25
CA ASP A 111 -13.89 13.32 -3.19
C ASP A 111 -14.42 12.76 -1.86
N ALA A 112 -13.83 11.69 -1.35
CA ALA A 112 -14.19 11.08 -0.07
C ALA A 112 -13.80 11.94 1.13
N ASN A 113 -12.74 12.74 1.02
CA ASN A 113 -12.21 13.55 2.11
C ASN A 113 -12.57 15.05 2.01
N LYS A 114 -13.16 15.49 0.91
CA LYS A 114 -13.47 16.91 0.66
C LYS A 114 -12.25 17.80 0.91
N ILE A 115 -11.13 17.43 0.29
CA ILE A 115 -9.85 18.16 0.37
C ILE A 115 -9.49 18.71 -1.01
N ASP A 116 -8.70 19.79 -1.07
CA ASP A 116 -8.16 20.28 -2.33
C ASP A 116 -7.11 19.27 -2.88
N PRO A 117 -7.21 18.82 -4.14
CA PRO A 117 -6.25 17.89 -4.74
C PRO A 117 -4.80 18.41 -4.76
N ASN A 118 -4.60 19.73 -4.67
CA ASN A 118 -3.29 20.38 -4.60
C ASN A 118 -2.82 20.65 -3.17
N GLN A 119 -3.64 20.33 -2.16
CA GLN A 119 -3.29 20.57 -0.77
C GLN A 119 -2.18 19.63 -0.31
N TYR A 120 -1.21 20.17 0.44
CA TYR A 120 -0.21 19.37 1.13
C TYR A 120 -0.86 18.50 2.21
N LEU A 121 -0.54 17.21 2.22
CA LEU A 121 -0.95 16.29 3.28
C LEU A 121 -0.13 16.56 4.55
N MET A 122 -0.82 16.64 5.68
CA MET A 122 -0.18 16.91 6.97
C MET A 122 0.07 15.60 7.71
N ILE A 123 1.26 15.43 8.30
CA ILE A 123 1.57 14.24 9.12
C ILE A 123 0.52 14.12 10.24
N GLY A 124 -0.04 12.92 10.42
CA GLY A 124 -1.10 12.63 11.37
C GLY A 124 -2.52 12.93 10.86
N GLN A 125 -2.67 13.53 9.67
CA GLN A 125 -3.97 13.73 9.02
C GLN A 125 -4.66 12.39 8.80
N LYS A 126 -5.93 12.28 9.20
CA LYS A 126 -6.76 11.13 8.88
C LYS A 126 -7.41 11.32 7.51
N LEU A 127 -7.34 10.29 6.67
CA LEU A 127 -7.99 10.23 5.37
C LEU A 127 -8.90 9.00 5.28
N TYR A 128 -10.12 9.19 4.83
CA TYR A 128 -11.03 8.14 4.40
C TYR A 128 -10.63 7.69 2.99
N ILE A 129 -10.10 6.49 2.88
CA ILE A 129 -9.67 5.91 1.62
C ILE A 129 -10.81 5.02 1.13
N PRO A 130 -11.58 5.45 0.11
CA PRO A 130 -12.69 4.65 -0.38
C PRO A 130 -12.16 3.41 -1.09
N ALA A 131 -12.70 2.25 -0.76
CA ALA A 131 -12.52 1.07 -1.58
C ALA A 131 -13.17 1.33 -2.95
N VAL A 132 -12.44 1.10 -4.03
CA VAL A 132 -12.99 1.18 -5.38
C VAL A 132 -14.04 0.08 -5.55
N GLU A 133 -15.16 0.41 -6.17
CA GLU A 133 -16.19 -0.56 -6.55
C GLU A 133 -15.58 -1.75 -7.30
N ASN A 134 -15.78 -2.97 -6.76
CA ASN A 134 -15.71 -4.32 -7.35
C ASN A 134 -14.81 -4.60 -8.56
N ASN A 135 -13.69 -3.88 -8.74
CA ASN A 135 -12.75 -4.23 -9.79
C ASN A 135 -11.85 -5.34 -9.25
N THR A 136 -12.13 -6.58 -9.67
CA THR A 136 -11.43 -7.77 -9.19
C THR A 136 -10.14 -8.04 -9.95
N GLN A 137 -9.83 -7.25 -10.98
CA GLN A 137 -8.64 -7.42 -11.83
C GLN A 137 -7.76 -6.16 -11.80
N PRO A 138 -6.43 -6.31 -11.96
CA PRO A 138 -5.53 -5.16 -12.12
C PRO A 138 -5.89 -4.34 -13.36
N TYR A 139 -5.75 -3.02 -13.28
CA TYR A 139 -5.97 -2.13 -14.40
C TYR A 139 -5.00 -0.94 -14.39
N VAL A 140 -4.84 -0.30 -15.53
CA VAL A 140 -3.93 0.84 -15.71
C VAL A 140 -4.73 2.09 -16.04
N THR A 141 -4.44 3.17 -15.32
CA THR A 141 -4.85 4.53 -15.71
C THR A 141 -3.63 5.34 -16.08
N TYR A 142 -3.83 6.60 -16.47
CA TYR A 142 -2.73 7.50 -16.78
C TYR A 142 -2.88 8.82 -16.04
N VAL A 143 -1.73 9.36 -15.63
CA VAL A 143 -1.62 10.75 -15.17
C VAL A 143 -0.69 11.50 -16.11
N GLU A 144 -0.88 12.81 -16.21
CA GLU A 144 0.03 13.68 -16.95
C GLU A 144 1.12 14.19 -16.00
N HIS A 145 2.38 14.04 -16.40
CA HIS A 145 3.53 14.70 -15.76
C HIS A 145 4.09 15.75 -16.71
N VAL A 146 4.19 17.00 -16.25
CA VAL A 146 4.83 18.07 -17.01
C VAL A 146 6.31 18.09 -16.66
N VAL A 147 7.17 17.82 -17.65
CA VAL A 147 8.63 17.76 -17.49
C VAL A 147 9.15 19.06 -16.89
N GLN A 148 9.89 18.94 -15.80
CA GLN A 148 10.58 20.01 -15.09
C GLN A 148 12.09 19.96 -15.37
N LYS A 149 12.79 21.02 -14.98
CA LYS A 149 14.25 21.07 -15.07
C LYS A 149 14.87 19.94 -14.22
N GLY A 150 15.70 19.11 -14.85
CA GLY A 150 16.41 18.00 -14.21
C GLY A 150 15.70 16.65 -14.32
N ASP A 151 14.46 16.61 -14.79
CA ASP A 151 13.76 15.36 -15.03
C ASP A 151 14.49 14.51 -16.08
N ASN A 152 14.61 13.22 -15.77
CA ASN A 152 14.95 12.18 -16.72
C ASN A 152 14.04 10.97 -16.47
N VAL A 153 13.91 10.09 -17.47
CA VAL A 153 12.93 8.99 -17.41
C VAL A 153 13.23 8.01 -16.27
N TRP A 154 14.50 7.83 -15.89
CA TRP A 154 14.88 6.98 -14.77
C TRP A 154 14.38 7.55 -13.44
N ASP A 155 14.68 8.80 -13.13
CA ASP A 155 14.21 9.40 -11.87
C ASP A 155 12.68 9.50 -11.80
N LEU A 156 12.03 9.72 -12.95
CA LEU A 156 10.58 9.66 -13.04
C LEU A 156 10.03 8.25 -12.80
N SER A 157 10.69 7.21 -13.31
CA SER A 157 10.28 5.82 -13.09
C SER A 157 10.32 5.46 -11.60
N ILE A 158 11.38 5.87 -10.89
CA ILE A 158 11.50 5.73 -9.44
C ILE A 158 10.41 6.54 -8.71
N LYS A 159 10.22 7.81 -9.10
CA LYS A 159 9.20 8.70 -8.52
C LYS A 159 7.79 8.12 -8.64
N TYR A 160 7.46 7.54 -9.79
CA TYR A 160 6.15 6.96 -10.10
C TYR A 160 6.08 5.46 -9.85
N GLY A 161 7.13 4.85 -9.29
CA GLY A 161 7.15 3.44 -8.90
C GLY A 161 6.81 2.46 -10.02
N ILE A 162 7.25 2.76 -11.26
CA ILE A 162 7.02 1.91 -12.43
C ILE A 162 8.34 1.65 -13.18
N PRO A 163 8.43 0.57 -13.97
CA PRO A 163 9.57 0.34 -14.85
C PRO A 163 9.78 1.51 -15.84
N GLN A 164 11.04 1.87 -16.08
CA GLN A 164 11.39 2.97 -16.99
C GLN A 164 10.84 2.75 -18.40
N ASN A 165 10.86 1.50 -18.88
CA ASN A 165 10.37 1.17 -20.22
C ASN A 165 8.87 1.47 -20.39
N GLU A 166 8.07 1.37 -19.32
CA GLU A 166 6.64 1.72 -19.41
C GLU A 166 6.40 3.20 -19.67
N ILE A 167 7.22 4.10 -19.10
CA ILE A 167 7.16 5.53 -19.42
C ILE A 167 7.59 5.75 -20.87
N LEU A 168 8.65 5.07 -21.32
CA LEU A 168 9.15 5.21 -22.69
C LEU A 168 8.07 4.78 -23.70
N GLU A 169 7.52 3.58 -23.53
CA GLU A 169 6.49 3.00 -24.40
C GLU A 169 5.22 3.86 -24.44
N ALA A 170 4.73 4.31 -23.27
CA ALA A 170 3.52 5.13 -23.20
C ALA A 170 3.64 6.49 -23.91
N ASN A 171 4.86 6.93 -24.21
CA ASN A 171 5.17 8.22 -24.83
C ASN A 171 5.89 8.09 -26.18
N ASN A 172 6.03 6.87 -26.74
CA ASN A 172 6.80 6.60 -27.95
C ASN A 172 8.25 7.15 -27.89
N LEU A 173 8.87 7.05 -26.71
CA LEU A 173 10.24 7.48 -26.47
C LEU A 173 11.19 6.28 -26.48
N THR A 174 12.48 6.57 -26.61
CA THR A 174 13.57 5.60 -26.41
C THR A 174 14.47 6.09 -25.29
N VAL A 175 15.39 5.25 -24.82
CA VAL A 175 16.42 5.65 -23.85
C VAL A 175 17.32 6.80 -24.33
N GLN A 176 17.34 7.08 -25.65
CA GLN A 176 18.09 8.20 -26.25
C GLN A 176 17.25 9.47 -26.42
N SER A 177 15.95 9.41 -26.13
CA SER A 177 15.06 10.57 -26.29
C SER A 177 15.38 11.64 -25.25
N VAL A 178 15.54 12.89 -25.72
CA VAL A 178 15.71 14.06 -24.86
C VAL A 178 14.33 14.56 -24.39
N LEU A 179 14.19 14.78 -23.09
CA LEU A 179 13.00 15.41 -22.51
C LEU A 179 13.14 16.94 -22.54
N TYR A 180 12.07 17.63 -22.93
CA TYR A 180 12.04 19.10 -22.96
C TYR A 180 11.20 19.65 -21.81
N ILE A 181 11.67 20.70 -21.14
CA ILE A 181 10.91 21.37 -20.08
C ILE A 181 9.55 21.81 -20.62
N GLY A 182 8.47 21.50 -19.90
CA GLY A 182 7.09 21.75 -20.32
C GLY A 182 6.47 20.64 -21.18
N GLN A 183 7.26 19.65 -21.64
CA GLN A 183 6.72 18.46 -22.31
C GLN A 183 5.77 17.72 -21.37
N LYS A 184 4.61 17.32 -21.88
CA LYS A 184 3.64 16.51 -21.16
C LYS A 184 3.92 15.04 -21.42
N LEU A 185 4.18 14.28 -20.37
CA LEU A 185 4.36 12.84 -20.41
C LEU A 185 3.12 12.14 -19.87
N LYS A 186 2.66 11.12 -20.59
CA LYS A 186 1.64 10.16 -20.17
C LYS A 186 2.30 9.12 -19.27
N ILE A 187 1.96 9.10 -17.99
CA ILE A 187 2.55 8.20 -16.99
C ILE A 187 1.55 7.10 -16.62
N PRO A 188 1.86 5.82 -16.88
CA PRO A 188 1.06 4.70 -16.40
C PRO A 188 0.92 4.68 -14.87
N VAL A 189 -0.26 4.35 -14.38
CA VAL A 189 -0.54 4.11 -12.95
C VAL A 189 -1.27 2.79 -12.83
N HIS A 190 -0.62 1.82 -12.20
CA HIS A 190 -1.15 0.48 -11.96
C HIS A 190 -1.99 0.45 -10.69
N HIS A 191 -3.21 -0.06 -10.84
CA HIS A 191 -4.16 -0.28 -9.76
C HIS A 191 -4.24 -1.79 -9.52
N VAL A 192 -3.74 -2.23 -8.38
CA VAL A 192 -3.70 -3.65 -7.98
C VAL A 192 -4.70 -3.90 -6.87
N PRO A 193 -5.85 -4.55 -7.15
CA PRO A 193 -6.83 -4.88 -6.11
C PRO A 193 -6.25 -5.67 -4.95
N VAL A 194 -6.82 -5.47 -3.76
CA VAL A 194 -6.54 -6.31 -2.60
C VAL A 194 -7.22 -7.67 -2.81
N THR A 195 -6.44 -8.72 -2.65
CA THR A 195 -6.90 -10.11 -2.79
C THR A 195 -7.09 -10.73 -1.42
N SER A 196 -8.10 -11.59 -1.28
CA SER A 196 -8.32 -12.32 -0.03
C SER A 196 -7.23 -13.36 0.19
N THR A 197 -6.85 -13.54 1.45
CA THR A 197 -5.92 -14.59 1.88
C THR A 197 -6.65 -15.63 2.73
N PRO A 198 -6.16 -16.89 2.79
CA PRO A 198 -6.82 -17.94 3.60
C PRO A 198 -6.80 -17.68 5.11
N GLY A 199 -6.04 -16.69 5.59
CA GLY A 199 -5.84 -16.40 6.99
C GLY A 199 -4.79 -15.30 7.21
N PRO A 200 -4.74 -14.72 8.43
CA PRO A 200 -3.89 -13.56 8.72
C PRO A 200 -2.38 -13.85 8.66
N GLN A 201 -1.95 -15.10 8.68
CA GLN A 201 -0.54 -15.45 8.52
C GLN A 201 -0.08 -15.43 7.06
N TYR A 202 -1.00 -15.51 6.09
CA TYR A 202 -0.67 -15.63 4.67
C TYR A 202 -0.61 -14.28 3.97
N GLY A 203 0.17 -14.23 2.89
CA GLY A 203 0.27 -13.10 1.99
C GLY A 203 -0.58 -13.27 0.73
N GLU A 204 -0.82 -12.16 0.05
CA GLU A 204 -1.49 -12.10 -1.23
C GLU A 204 -0.66 -12.79 -2.31
N TYR A 205 -1.31 -13.62 -3.15
CA TYR A 205 -0.65 -14.39 -4.20
C TYR A 205 -0.63 -13.59 -5.51
N LEU A 206 0.30 -12.63 -5.58
CA LEU A 206 0.35 -11.60 -6.62
C LEU A 206 1.41 -11.90 -7.67
N ASP A 207 1.00 -11.82 -8.94
CA ASP A 207 1.87 -11.96 -10.10
C ASP A 207 2.89 -10.82 -10.18
N TRP A 208 4.15 -11.14 -10.46
CA TRP A 208 5.24 -10.15 -10.51
C TRP A 208 4.99 -9.09 -11.57
N TRP A 209 4.62 -9.51 -12.78
CA TRP A 209 4.58 -8.67 -13.97
C TRP A 209 3.38 -7.73 -13.96
N THR A 210 2.28 -8.14 -13.35
CA THR A 210 1.02 -7.39 -13.39
C THR A 210 0.63 -6.76 -12.05
N GLN A 211 1.28 -7.14 -10.95
CA GLN A 211 0.82 -6.78 -9.60
C GLN A 211 1.95 -6.43 -8.62
N ALA A 212 2.76 -7.41 -8.22
CA ALA A 212 3.64 -7.26 -7.05
C ALA A 212 4.70 -6.15 -7.22
N GLN A 213 5.27 -6.01 -8.42
CA GLN A 213 6.30 -5.00 -8.68
C GLN A 213 5.81 -3.55 -8.48
N TYR A 214 4.52 -3.30 -8.67
CA TYR A 214 3.90 -1.98 -8.53
C TYR A 214 3.54 -1.65 -7.08
N LEU A 215 3.39 -2.67 -6.23
CA LEU A 215 3.18 -2.51 -4.79
C LEU A 215 4.50 -2.38 -4.01
N PHE A 216 5.57 -3.00 -4.54
CA PHE A 216 6.91 -2.94 -4.00
C PHE A 216 7.89 -2.36 -5.03
N PRO A 217 7.76 -1.09 -5.44
CA PRO A 217 8.60 -0.47 -6.47
C PRO A 217 10.05 -0.26 -5.99
N ILE A 218 10.96 0.02 -6.92
CA ILE A 218 12.35 0.36 -6.59
C ILE A 218 12.38 1.59 -5.66
N GLY A 219 13.22 1.53 -4.63
CA GLY A 219 13.30 2.52 -3.55
C GLY A 219 12.29 2.31 -2.42
N ALA A 220 11.31 1.41 -2.58
CA ALA A 220 10.37 1.10 -1.51
C ALA A 220 11.06 0.33 -0.39
N LYS A 221 10.70 0.68 0.85
CA LYS A 221 11.10 -0.04 2.05
C LYS A 221 10.00 -1.01 2.45
N ALA A 222 10.38 -2.19 2.89
CA ALA A 222 9.45 -3.22 3.36
C ALA A 222 10.00 -3.93 4.59
N LYS A 223 9.10 -4.57 5.33
CA LYS A 223 9.47 -5.55 6.36
C LYS A 223 9.28 -6.93 5.75
N VAL A 224 10.33 -7.75 5.76
CA VAL A 224 10.28 -9.14 5.34
C VAL A 224 10.18 -10.01 6.58
N THR A 225 9.25 -10.97 6.57
CA THR A 225 9.07 -11.96 7.65
C THR A 225 9.25 -13.35 7.08
N ASP A 226 10.22 -14.11 7.59
CA ASP A 226 10.39 -15.53 7.23
C ASP A 226 9.21 -16.34 7.78
N PHE A 227 8.57 -17.11 6.90
CA PHE A 227 7.31 -17.77 7.23
C PHE A 227 7.46 -18.88 8.27
N ALA A 228 8.60 -19.58 8.28
CA ALA A 228 8.83 -20.71 9.17
C ALA A 228 9.24 -20.28 10.60
N THR A 229 10.09 -19.26 10.71
CA THR A 229 10.62 -18.79 12.01
C THR A 229 9.80 -17.66 12.61
N GLY A 230 9.01 -16.94 11.79
CA GLY A 230 8.30 -15.72 12.21
C GLY A 230 9.22 -14.53 12.50
N ARG A 231 10.52 -14.65 12.25
CA ARG A 231 11.49 -13.56 12.43
C ARG A 231 11.39 -12.59 11.27
N SER A 232 11.56 -11.31 11.57
CA SER A 232 11.44 -10.23 10.58
C SER A 232 12.61 -9.28 10.58
N TYR A 233 12.90 -8.72 9.41
CA TYR A 233 13.95 -7.74 9.17
C TYR A 233 13.48 -6.72 8.12
N ASN A 234 14.07 -5.53 8.10
CA ASN A 234 13.67 -4.47 7.18
C ASN A 234 14.63 -4.39 5.99
N VAL A 235 14.07 -4.10 4.83
CA VAL A 235 14.77 -4.09 3.55
C VAL A 235 14.38 -2.87 2.73
N ILE A 236 15.20 -2.54 1.73
CA ILE A 236 14.83 -1.69 0.61
C ILE A 236 14.94 -2.51 -0.67
N ARG A 237 14.01 -2.32 -1.62
CA ARG A 237 14.22 -2.78 -2.99
C ARG A 237 15.17 -1.81 -3.68
N SER A 238 16.40 -2.21 -3.92
CA SER A 238 17.42 -1.39 -4.56
C SER A 238 17.33 -1.45 -6.09
N PHE A 239 17.03 -2.62 -6.64
CA PHE A 239 17.00 -2.86 -8.09
C PHE A 239 15.98 -3.96 -8.48
N GLY A 240 16.28 -4.71 -9.53
CA GLY A 240 15.55 -5.89 -9.98
C GLY A 240 14.48 -5.58 -11.02
N ALA A 241 14.60 -6.19 -12.20
CA ALA A 241 13.59 -6.15 -13.26
C ALA A 241 12.74 -7.44 -13.30
N PHE A 242 13.40 -8.58 -13.07
CA PHE A 242 12.79 -9.91 -13.17
C PHE A 242 12.20 -10.42 -11.85
N HIS A 243 12.68 -9.85 -10.76
CA HIS A 243 12.24 -9.99 -9.36
C HIS A 243 12.72 -8.75 -8.60
N ALA A 244 12.56 -8.70 -7.28
CA ALA A 244 13.01 -7.56 -6.47
C ALA A 244 14.39 -7.84 -5.87
N ASP A 245 15.39 -7.07 -6.31
CA ASP A 245 16.75 -7.10 -5.75
C ASP A 245 16.77 -6.20 -4.52
N CYS A 246 17.03 -6.76 -3.35
CA CYS A 246 16.87 -6.09 -2.07
C CYS A 246 18.16 -6.04 -1.24
N GLU A 247 18.26 -5.04 -0.38
CA GLU A 247 19.32 -4.91 0.61
C GLU A 247 18.72 -4.77 2.02
N PRO A 248 19.31 -5.40 3.06
CA PRO A 248 18.93 -5.12 4.44
C PRO A 248 19.20 -3.65 4.77
N LEU A 249 18.28 -2.99 5.49
CA LEU A 249 18.43 -1.56 5.80
C LEU A 249 19.57 -1.27 6.78
N THR A 250 19.90 -2.22 7.65
CA THR A 250 20.92 -2.06 8.70
C THR A 250 21.70 -3.35 8.93
N ALA A 251 22.85 -3.24 9.61
CA ALA A 251 23.61 -4.41 10.05
C ALA A 251 22.82 -5.36 10.96
N ARG A 252 21.86 -4.82 11.73
CA ARG A 252 20.95 -5.64 12.53
C ARG A 252 19.99 -6.44 11.66
N ASP A 253 19.43 -5.82 10.62
CA ASP A 253 18.55 -6.49 9.67
C ASP A 253 19.31 -7.61 8.92
N ALA A 254 20.55 -7.33 8.50
CA ALA A 254 21.42 -8.32 7.86
C ALA A 254 21.75 -9.50 8.80
N SER A 255 22.08 -9.22 10.07
CA SER A 255 22.34 -10.26 11.07
C SER A 255 21.11 -11.14 11.35
N ILE A 256 19.91 -10.56 11.45
CA ILE A 256 18.68 -11.35 11.61
C ILE A 256 18.47 -12.27 10.40
N MET A 257 18.66 -11.74 9.18
CA MET A 257 18.54 -12.53 7.96
C MET A 257 19.58 -13.67 7.90
N TYR A 258 20.82 -13.40 8.28
CA TYR A 258 21.89 -14.41 8.35
C TYR A 258 21.55 -15.55 9.31
N GLU A 259 21.01 -15.23 10.50
CA GLU A 259 20.60 -16.23 11.49
C GLU A 259 19.39 -17.07 11.04
N ILE A 260 18.45 -16.52 10.26
CA ILE A 260 17.29 -17.27 9.73
C ILE A 260 17.74 -18.44 8.84
N TRP A 261 18.85 -18.28 8.12
CA TRP A 261 19.46 -19.32 7.31
C TRP A 261 20.47 -20.18 8.08
N GLY A 262 20.55 -20.07 9.41
CA GLY A 262 21.45 -20.90 10.21
C GLY A 262 22.89 -20.38 10.25
N ASN A 263 23.08 -19.07 10.12
CA ASN A 263 24.38 -18.40 10.06
C ASN A 263 25.17 -18.78 8.80
N GLU A 264 24.48 -18.78 7.65
CA GLU A 264 25.10 -18.95 6.34
C GLU A 264 24.43 -18.08 5.27
N TRP A 265 25.20 -17.71 4.25
CA TRP A 265 24.68 -17.12 3.02
C TRP A 265 24.38 -18.23 2.02
N SER A 266 23.15 -18.28 1.52
CA SER A 266 22.63 -19.43 0.81
C SER A 266 21.62 -19.04 -0.26
N TRP A 267 21.65 -19.79 -1.36
CA TRP A 267 20.65 -19.72 -2.42
C TRP A 267 19.36 -20.46 -2.07
N GLN A 268 19.30 -21.14 -0.93
CA GLN A 268 18.11 -21.88 -0.50
C GLN A 268 16.91 -20.94 -0.38
N ALA A 269 15.85 -21.26 -1.12
CA ALA A 269 14.64 -20.45 -1.13
C ALA A 269 13.79 -20.72 0.12
N ARG A 270 13.25 -19.66 0.72
CA ARG A 270 12.38 -19.72 1.90
C ARG A 270 11.11 -18.93 1.72
N ALA A 271 9.97 -19.52 2.09
CA ALA A 271 8.68 -18.86 2.12
C ALA A 271 8.76 -17.63 3.03
N SER A 272 8.32 -16.47 2.52
CA SER A 272 8.41 -15.20 3.23
C SER A 272 7.19 -14.32 2.95
N ILE A 273 6.93 -13.38 3.85
CA ILE A 273 5.90 -12.35 3.69
C ILE A 273 6.60 -11.00 3.55
N VAL A 274 6.28 -10.27 2.48
CA VAL A 274 6.70 -8.87 2.30
C VAL A 274 5.57 -7.97 2.75
N GLU A 275 5.81 -7.22 3.83
CA GLU A 275 4.91 -6.19 4.34
C GLU A 275 5.34 -4.82 3.80
N VAL A 276 4.53 -4.28 2.89
CA VAL A 276 4.77 -2.98 2.24
C VAL A 276 3.46 -2.21 2.13
N ASN A 277 3.47 -0.92 2.49
CA ASN A 277 2.31 -0.04 2.38
C ASN A 277 1.00 -0.59 3.01
N GLY A 278 1.11 -1.37 4.09
CA GLY A 278 -0.03 -1.98 4.78
C GLY A 278 -0.56 -3.28 4.15
N ARG A 279 0.06 -3.76 3.06
CA ARG A 279 -0.25 -5.02 2.41
C ARG A 279 0.76 -6.10 2.78
N LYS A 280 0.31 -7.35 2.77
CA LYS A 280 1.15 -8.55 2.95
C LYS A 280 1.16 -9.32 1.64
N ILE A 281 2.33 -9.46 1.03
CA ILE A 281 2.48 -10.15 -0.25
C ILE A 281 3.23 -11.46 0.02
N ALA A 282 2.72 -12.56 -0.52
CA ALA A 282 3.42 -13.84 -0.46
C ALA A 282 4.65 -13.80 -1.38
N ALA A 283 5.80 -14.15 -0.83
CA ALA A 283 7.08 -14.08 -1.50
C ALA A 283 7.95 -15.30 -1.19
N SER A 284 9.09 -15.37 -1.84
CA SER A 284 10.16 -16.29 -1.53
C SER A 284 11.48 -15.55 -1.56
N VAL A 285 12.35 -15.83 -0.60
CA VAL A 285 13.64 -15.14 -0.44
C VAL A 285 14.75 -16.16 -0.48
N SER A 286 15.88 -15.80 -1.08
CA SER A 286 17.21 -16.38 -0.85
C SER A 286 18.08 -15.30 -0.23
N ASN A 287 19.00 -15.63 0.69
CA ASN A 287 19.77 -14.60 1.41
C ASN A 287 21.20 -14.40 0.89
N MET A 288 21.57 -15.05 -0.24
CA MET A 288 22.92 -14.92 -0.80
C MET A 288 23.20 -13.49 -1.25
N PRO A 289 24.19 -12.79 -0.65
CA PRO A 289 24.66 -11.51 -1.15
C PRO A 289 25.33 -11.69 -2.52
N HIS A 290 24.99 -10.86 -3.50
CA HIS A 290 25.64 -10.87 -4.80
C HIS A 290 25.56 -9.52 -5.53
N ASP A 291 26.46 -9.36 -6.52
CA ASP A 291 26.54 -8.25 -7.46
C ASP A 291 26.61 -6.86 -6.80
N ILE A 292 25.61 -5.99 -7.01
CA ILE A 292 25.68 -4.57 -6.64
C ILE A 292 25.30 -4.35 -5.17
N GLU A 293 26.10 -3.53 -4.47
CA GLU A 293 25.88 -3.07 -3.09
C GLU A 293 25.71 -1.54 -3.08
N ASN A 294 24.55 -1.03 -2.64
CA ASN A 294 24.32 0.40 -2.46
C ASN A 294 24.51 0.86 -1.01
N ILE A 295 24.19 0.02 -0.02
CA ILE A 295 24.28 0.36 1.40
C ILE A 295 25.59 -0.19 1.96
N LYS A 296 26.55 0.70 2.24
CA LYS A 296 27.92 0.31 2.65
C LYS A 296 28.11 -0.02 4.13
N ASP A 297 27.15 0.32 4.97
CA ASP A 297 27.25 0.24 6.44
C ASP A 297 26.28 -0.78 7.06
N ASN A 298 25.66 -1.64 6.24
CA ASN A 298 24.76 -2.70 6.70
C ASN A 298 25.44 -4.07 6.89
N GLN A 299 26.77 -4.16 6.75
CA GLN A 299 27.52 -5.42 6.86
C GLN A 299 27.00 -6.53 5.91
N PHE A 300 26.45 -6.15 4.77
CA PHE A 300 25.89 -7.05 3.76
C PHE A 300 26.42 -6.65 2.37
N ASN A 301 27.29 -7.47 1.80
CA ASN A 301 28.02 -7.13 0.56
C ASN A 301 27.25 -7.58 -0.70
N GLY A 302 26.37 -6.73 -1.19
CA GLY A 302 25.59 -6.95 -2.41
C GLY A 302 24.10 -6.77 -2.17
N HIS A 303 23.27 -7.37 -3.01
CA HIS A 303 21.84 -7.53 -2.78
C HIS A 303 21.47 -9.02 -2.67
N PHE A 304 20.20 -9.29 -2.36
CA PHE A 304 19.61 -10.62 -2.37
C PHE A 304 18.24 -10.62 -3.05
N ASP A 305 17.79 -11.80 -3.46
CA ASP A 305 16.62 -11.94 -4.32
C ASP A 305 15.34 -12.14 -3.52
N VAL A 306 14.33 -11.33 -3.83
CA VAL A 306 12.96 -11.52 -3.37
C VAL A 306 12.06 -11.82 -4.58
N HIS A 307 11.63 -13.07 -4.66
CA HIS A 307 10.78 -13.58 -5.72
C HIS A 307 9.28 -13.52 -5.38
N PHE A 308 8.49 -13.22 -6.39
CA PHE A 308 7.02 -13.27 -6.38
C PHE A 308 6.50 -14.25 -7.43
N LEU A 309 5.18 -14.45 -7.51
CA LEU A 309 4.57 -15.36 -8.49
C LEU A 309 5.02 -14.98 -9.91
N ASN A 310 5.44 -15.98 -10.69
CA ASN A 310 5.90 -15.84 -12.09
C ASN A 310 7.13 -14.93 -12.31
N SER A 311 7.74 -14.39 -11.26
CA SER A 311 9.06 -13.74 -11.36
C SER A 311 10.11 -14.72 -11.89
N THR A 312 11.12 -14.20 -12.59
CA THR A 312 12.13 -14.98 -13.28
C THR A 312 13.53 -14.71 -12.74
N ARG A 313 14.46 -15.64 -12.96
CA ARG A 313 15.86 -15.50 -12.55
C ARG A 313 16.66 -14.69 -13.57
N HIS A 314 17.71 -14.00 -13.13
CA HIS A 314 18.63 -13.27 -14.00
C HIS A 314 19.38 -14.16 -14.99
N LYS A 315 19.80 -15.37 -14.58
CA LYS A 315 20.69 -16.22 -15.38
C LYS A 315 20.11 -16.74 -16.70
N ASP A 316 18.79 -16.87 -16.78
CA ASP A 316 18.11 -17.55 -17.90
C ASP A 316 16.69 -17.06 -18.19
N ASN A 317 16.21 -16.03 -17.47
CA ASN A 317 14.86 -15.50 -17.56
C ASN A 317 13.76 -16.57 -17.37
N GLN A 318 14.08 -17.65 -16.66
CA GLN A 318 13.11 -18.70 -16.35
C GLN A 318 12.59 -18.58 -14.92
N VAL A 319 11.36 -19.06 -14.73
CA VAL A 319 10.73 -19.19 -13.42
C VAL A 319 11.47 -20.23 -12.58
N SER A 320 11.71 -19.94 -11.30
CA SER A 320 12.27 -20.91 -10.35
C SER A 320 11.17 -21.70 -9.65
N GLN A 321 11.10 -23.01 -9.94
CA GLN A 321 10.11 -23.87 -9.31
C GLN A 321 10.26 -23.92 -7.78
N GLU A 322 11.49 -23.80 -7.27
CA GLU A 322 11.77 -23.73 -5.85
C GLU A 322 11.12 -22.49 -5.22
N HIS A 323 11.38 -21.30 -5.78
CA HIS A 323 10.75 -20.06 -5.32
C HIS A 323 9.23 -20.11 -5.46
N GLN A 324 8.69 -20.60 -6.59
CA GLN A 324 7.24 -20.71 -6.77
C GLN A 324 6.57 -21.63 -5.74
N THR A 325 7.26 -22.69 -5.32
CA THR A 325 6.76 -23.58 -4.26
C THR A 325 6.70 -22.84 -2.91
N GLN A 326 7.75 -22.09 -2.58
CA GLN A 326 7.79 -21.28 -1.35
C GLN A 326 6.74 -20.15 -1.35
N ILE A 327 6.50 -19.51 -2.50
CA ILE A 327 5.45 -18.48 -2.64
C ILE A 327 4.07 -19.08 -2.41
N LYS A 328 3.79 -20.30 -2.91
CA LYS A 328 2.53 -21.00 -2.63
C LYS A 328 2.33 -21.27 -1.15
N ILE A 329 3.39 -21.69 -0.44
CA ILE A 329 3.36 -21.90 1.03
C ILE A 329 3.00 -20.58 1.73
N ALA A 330 3.70 -19.50 1.41
CA ALA A 330 3.45 -18.18 1.99
C ALA A 330 2.04 -17.63 1.68
N ALA A 331 1.42 -18.09 0.59
CA ALA A 331 0.06 -17.74 0.19
C ALA A 331 -1.03 -18.70 0.73
N GLY A 332 -0.66 -19.79 1.41
CA GLY A 332 -1.59 -20.80 1.88
C GLY A 332 -2.25 -21.60 0.74
N ARG A 333 -1.54 -21.78 -0.38
CA ARG A 333 -1.97 -22.57 -1.54
C ARG A 333 -1.34 -23.95 -1.52
N LYS A 334 -2.13 -24.96 -1.92
CA LYS A 334 -1.70 -26.36 -2.03
C LYS A 334 -1.05 -26.65 -3.38
#